data_AF-A0A9X7G365-F1
#
_entry.id   AF-A0A9X7G365-F1
#
_cell.length_a   1.000
_cell.length_b   1.000
_cell.length_c   1.000
_cell.angle_alpha   90.00
_cell.angle_beta   90.00
_cell.angle_gamma   90.00
#
_symmetry.space_group_name_H-M   'P 1'
#
loop_
_entity.id
_entity.type
_entity.pdbx_description
1 polymer ?
#
loop_
_entity_poly.entity_id
_entity_poly.type
_entity_poly.pdbx_seq_one_letter_code
_entity_poly.pdbx_strand_id
1 'polypeptide(L)'
;MKYKEQEFTLELKENIQCMEKEIERMSLKLYKEYSHLYIEKNMELDMGFAREKENPFEVGYYSTVSIAILDEEKEMIKFHNIPIYEC
;
A
#
# COMPACT_ATOMS: atom_id res chain seq x y z
N MET A 1 -12.08 -8.87 -8.77
CA MET A 1 -11.04 -9.50 -9.61
C MET A 1 -10.90 -8.88 -11.00
N LYS A 2 -9.67 -8.51 -11.36
CA LYS A 2 -9.33 -8.01 -12.71
C LYS A 2 -9.14 -9.12 -13.75
N TYR A 3 -8.67 -10.30 -13.34
CA TYR A 3 -8.36 -11.44 -14.22
C TYR A 3 -9.24 -12.63 -13.87
N LYS A 4 -9.52 -13.50 -14.85
CA LYS A 4 -10.17 -14.80 -14.62
C LYS A 4 -9.13 -15.83 -14.18
N GLU A 5 -9.57 -16.88 -13.49
CA GLU A 5 -8.69 -17.97 -13.01
C GLU A 5 -7.89 -18.63 -14.15
N GLN A 6 -8.47 -18.74 -15.35
CA GLN A 6 -7.79 -19.26 -16.55
C GLN A 6 -6.58 -18.41 -17.00
N GLU A 7 -6.51 -17.16 -16.54
CA GLU A 7 -5.44 -16.21 -16.83
C GLU A 7 -4.34 -16.20 -15.75
N PHE A 8 -4.46 -17.05 -14.72
CA PHE A 8 -3.48 -17.17 -13.65
C PHE A 8 -2.21 -17.88 -14.13
N THR A 9 -1.30 -17.09 -14.70
CA THR A 9 0.02 -17.53 -15.12
C THR A 9 1.08 -17.16 -14.08
N LEU A 10 2.23 -17.83 -14.14
CA LEU A 10 3.39 -17.46 -13.33
C LEU A 10 3.84 -16.02 -13.64
N GLU A 11 3.83 -15.62 -14.92
CA GLU A 11 4.16 -14.27 -15.36
C GLU A 11 3.24 -13.22 -14.73
N LEU A 12 1.92 -13.48 -14.69
CA LEU A 12 0.97 -12.57 -14.06
C LEU A 12 1.24 -12.44 -12.56
N LYS A 13 1.54 -13.55 -11.87
CA LYS A 13 1.89 -13.54 -10.44
C LYS A 13 3.13 -12.69 -10.17
N GLU A 14 4.18 -12.89 -10.97
CA GLU A 14 5.43 -12.13 -10.86
C GLU A 14 5.20 -10.63 -11.14
N ASN A 15 4.37 -10.31 -12.14
CA ASN A 15 4.01 -8.93 -12.47
C ASN A 15 3.25 -8.24 -11.33
N ILE A 16 2.29 -8.92 -10.69
CA ILE A 16 1.57 -8.38 -9.52
C ILE A 16 2.55 -8.10 -8.37
N GLN A 17 3.40 -9.07 -8.03
CA GLN A 17 4.37 -8.93 -6.93
C GLN A 17 5.45 -7.89 -7.22
N CYS A 18 5.86 -7.73 -8.48
CA CYS A 18 6.79 -6.70 -8.91
C CYS A 18 6.16 -5.30 -8.74
N MET A 19 4.91 -5.15 -9.19
CA MET A 19 4.15 -3.91 -9.03
C MET A 19 3.96 -3.54 -7.55
N GLU A 20 3.63 -4.51 -6.68
CA GLU A 20 3.52 -4.30 -5.23
C GLU A 20 4.82 -3.78 -4.61
N LYS A 21 5.96 -4.39 -4.94
CA LYS A 21 7.28 -3.97 -4.44
C LYS A 21 7.66 -2.57 -4.93
N GLU A 22 7.37 -2.23 -6.18
CA GLU A 22 7.67 -0.89 -6.70
C GLU A 22 6.78 0.17 -6.02
N ILE A 23 5.51 -0.14 -5.76
CA ILE A 23 4.61 0.76 -5.03
C ILE A 23 5.04 0.93 -3.57
N GLU A 24 5.41 -0.15 -2.87
CA GLU A 24 5.98 -0.10 -1.52
C GLU A 24 7.27 0.75 -1.48
N ARG A 25 8.15 0.57 -2.48
CA ARG A 25 9.36 1.38 -2.59
C ARG A 25 9.05 2.86 -2.81
N MET A 26 8.06 3.17 -3.65
CA MET A 26 7.60 4.53 -3.90
C MET A 26 7.00 5.16 -2.65
N SER A 27 6.20 4.43 -1.88
CA SER A 27 5.61 4.93 -0.63
C SER A 27 6.69 5.25 0.41
N LEU A 28 7.70 4.38 0.56
CA LEU A 28 8.85 4.64 1.43
C LEU A 28 9.66 5.87 1.01
N LYS A 29 9.81 6.10 -0.31
CA LYS A 29 10.49 7.29 -0.82
C LYS A 29 9.68 8.56 -0.50
N LEU A 30 8.37 8.53 -0.74
CA LEU A 30 7.47 9.65 -0.42
C LEU A 30 7.48 9.97 1.07
N TYR A 31 7.40 8.96 1.94
CA TYR A 31 7.49 9.15 3.38
C TYR A 31 8.79 9.88 3.77
N LYS A 32 9.94 9.43 3.25
CA LYS A 32 11.24 10.05 3.54
C LYS A 32 11.32 11.49 3.02
N GLU A 33 10.72 11.75 1.87
CA GLU A 33 10.76 13.07 1.22
C GLU A 33 9.83 14.07 1.91
N TYR A 34 8.66 13.65 2.40
CA TYR A 34 7.60 14.55 2.86
C TYR A 34 7.32 14.52 4.37
N SER A 35 7.81 13.55 5.14
CA SER A 35 7.50 13.43 6.59
C SER A 35 7.86 14.67 7.39
N HIS A 36 8.98 15.33 7.07
CA HIS A 36 9.44 16.54 7.76
C HIS A 36 8.40 17.69 7.72
N LEU A 37 7.65 17.84 6.62
CA LEU A 37 6.62 18.88 6.48
C LEU A 37 5.45 18.71 7.46
N TYR A 38 5.22 17.48 7.94
CA TYR A 38 4.19 17.17 8.94
C TYR A 38 4.75 17.37 10.35
N ILE A 39 6.01 16.96 10.59
CA ILE A 39 6.70 17.16 11.87
C ILE A 39 6.76 18.65 12.22
N GLU A 40 7.04 19.53 11.25
CA GLU A 40 7.03 21.00 11.42
C GLU A 40 5.68 21.55 11.89
N LYS A 41 4.59 20.78 11.74
CA LYS A 41 3.22 21.14 12.14
C LYS A 41 2.74 20.39 13.39
N ASN A 42 3.64 19.73 14.12
CA ASN A 42 3.30 18.77 15.20
C ASN A 42 2.38 17.64 14.73
N MET A 43 2.46 17.26 13.46
CA MET A 43 1.71 16.16 12.86
C MET A 43 2.64 15.01 12.48
N GLU A 44 2.07 13.86 12.18
CA GLU A 44 2.78 12.71 11.65
C GLU A 44 2.16 12.27 10.33
N LEU A 45 3.00 12.06 9.32
CA LEU A 45 2.64 11.30 8.12
C LEU A 45 3.05 9.85 8.37
N ASP A 46 2.11 8.92 8.27
CA ASP A 46 2.38 7.49 8.31
C ASP A 46 1.97 6.85 6.97
N MET A 47 2.79 5.90 6.50
CA MET A 47 2.56 5.21 5.23
C MET A 47 2.95 3.74 5.38
N GLY A 48 2.02 2.84 5.08
CA GLY A 48 2.22 1.39 5.22
C GLY A 48 1.80 0.62 3.98
N PHE A 49 2.53 -0.46 3.68
CA PHE A 49 2.10 -1.47 2.71
C PHE A 49 1.52 -2.66 3.47
N ALA A 50 0.38 -3.18 3.01
CA ALA A 50 -0.27 -4.33 3.60
C ALA A 50 -0.72 -5.33 2.53
N ARG A 51 -0.69 -6.61 2.89
CA ARG A 51 -1.27 -7.72 2.13
C ARG A 51 -1.95 -8.70 3.09
N GLU A 52 -3.16 -9.12 2.75
CA GLU A 52 -3.94 -10.04 3.59
C GLU A 52 -3.47 -11.50 3.48
N LYS A 53 -2.79 -11.85 2.38
CA LYS A 53 -2.39 -13.22 2.02
C LYS A 53 -1.03 -13.25 1.33
N GLU A 54 -0.42 -14.42 1.23
CA GLU A 54 0.87 -14.59 0.55
C GLU A 54 0.72 -14.80 -0.96
N ASN A 55 -0.31 -15.54 -1.38
CA ASN A 55 -0.51 -15.90 -2.78
C ASN A 55 -1.49 -14.94 -3.48
N PRO A 56 -1.06 -14.16 -4.50
CA PRO A 56 -1.91 -13.23 -5.24
C PRO A 56 -3.10 -13.85 -5.96
N PHE A 57 -3.17 -15.18 -6.07
CA PHE A 57 -4.30 -15.87 -6.69
C PHE A 57 -5.24 -16.55 -5.69
N GLU A 58 -5.03 -16.32 -4.40
CA GLU A 58 -5.91 -16.85 -3.37
C GLU A 58 -7.11 -15.91 -3.18
N VAL A 59 -8.33 -16.45 -3.19
CA VAL A 59 -9.57 -15.68 -2.99
C VAL A 59 -9.50 -14.90 -1.67
N GLY A 60 -9.79 -13.61 -1.73
CA GLY A 60 -9.64 -12.68 -0.60
C GLY A 60 -8.21 -12.15 -0.45
N TYR A 61 -7.36 -12.30 -1.47
CA TYR A 61 -6.09 -11.60 -1.51
C TYR A 61 -6.36 -10.12 -1.78
N TYR A 62 -5.80 -9.26 -0.96
CA TYR A 62 -5.89 -7.83 -1.13
C TYR A 62 -4.54 -7.22 -0.75
N SER A 63 -4.01 -6.37 -1.62
CA SER A 63 -2.81 -5.58 -1.35
C SER A 63 -3.09 -4.09 -1.51
N THR A 64 -2.56 -3.29 -0.59
CA THR A 64 -2.84 -1.85 -0.50
C THR A 64 -1.63 -1.10 0.07
N VAL A 65 -1.52 0.18 -0.30
CA VAL A 65 -0.77 1.16 0.48
C VAL A 65 -1.77 2.04 1.24
N SER A 66 -1.55 2.17 2.53
CA SER A 66 -2.29 3.07 3.40
C SER A 66 -1.47 4.31 3.70
N ILE A 67 -2.13 5.46 3.75
CA ILE A 67 -1.56 6.76 4.09
C ILE A 67 -2.41 7.35 5.21
N ALA A 68 -1.80 7.62 6.35
CA ALA A 68 -2.44 8.26 7.48
C ALA A 68 -1.75 9.58 7.80
N ILE A 69 -2.52 10.56 8.25
CA ILE A 69 -2.01 11.76 8.90
C ILE A 69 -2.57 11.77 10.31
N LEU A 70 -1.67 11.86 11.28
CA LEU A 70 -1.99 11.94 12.69
C LEU A 70 -1.70 13.36 13.19
N ASP A 71 -2.54 13.86 14.09
CA ASP A 71 -2.29 15.12 14.78
C ASP A 71 -1.32 14.96 15.95
N GLU A 72 -1.18 16.01 16.76
CA GLU A 72 -0.28 16.04 17.91
C GLU A 72 -0.66 15.05 19.02
N GLU A 73 -1.94 14.66 19.11
CA GLU A 73 -2.46 13.67 20.06
C GLU A 73 -2.35 12.24 19.53
N LYS A 74 -1.76 12.06 18.33
CA LYS A 74 -1.75 10.79 17.57
C LYS A 74 -3.14 10.33 17.12
N GLU A 75 -4.11 11.24 17.10
CA GLU A 75 -5.43 10.97 16.53
C GLU A 75 -5.34 11.04 15.00
N MET A 76 -5.92 10.04 14.33
CA MET A 76 -5.89 9.95 12.88
C MET A 76 -6.90 10.93 12.26
N ILE A 77 -6.42 12.07 11.79
CA ILE A 77 -7.25 13.12 11.20
C ILE A 77 -7.53 12.89 9.71
N LYS A 78 -6.72 12.07 9.04
CA LYS A 78 -6.92 11.73 7.63
C LYS A 78 -6.36 10.35 7.31
N PHE A 79 -7.08 9.62 6.47
CA PHE A 79 -6.71 8.27 6.05
C PHE A 79 -7.09 8.01 4.60
N HIS A 80 -6.18 7.38 3.86
CA HIS A 80 -6.41 6.96 2.48
C HIS A 80 -5.82 5.57 2.24
N ASN A 81 -6.62 4.71 1.61
CA ASN A 81 -6.16 3.44 1.06
C ASN A 81 -6.05 3.53 -0.46
N ILE A 82 -4.92 3.05 -0.97
CA ILE A 82 -4.65 2.94 -2.41
C ILE A 82 -4.56 1.44 -2.71
N PRO A 83 -5.66 0.82 -3.21
CA PRO A 83 -5.64 -0.58 -3.58
C PRO A 83 -4.67 -0.82 -4.73
N ILE A 84 -3.86 -1.86 -4.61
CA ILE A 84 -2.89 -2.29 -5.63
C ILE A 84 -3.48 -3.44 -6.43
N TYR A 85 -3.89 -4.51 -5.75
CA TYR A 85 -4.45 -5.69 -6.38
C TYR A 85 -5.45 -6.42 -5.45
N GLU A 86 -6.46 -7.04 -6.07
CA GLU A 86 -7.50 -7.81 -5.39
C GLU A 86 -7.83 -9.08 -6.18
N CYS A 87 -7.70 -10.23 -5.51
CA CYS A 87 -8.16 -11.55 -5.96
C CYS A 87 -9.46 -11.94 -5.25
#